data_AF-A0A951K9J7-F1
#
_entry.id   AF-A0A951K9J7-F1
#
_cell.length_a   1.000
_cell.length_b   1.000
_cell.length_c   1.000
_cell.angle_alpha   90.00
_cell.angle_beta   90.00
_cell.angle_gamma   90.00
#
_symmetry.space_group_name_H-M   'P 1'
#
loop_
_entity.id
_entity.type
_entity.pdbx_description
1 polymer ?
#
loop_
_entity_poly.entity_id
_entity_poly.type
_entity_poly.pdbx_seq_one_letter_code
_entity_poly.pdbx_strand_id
1 'polypeptide(L)'
;MSKSGWLRNYFGRAGKRLAAGTAAGGPGCEGVSSKAHNDLVLAALADARFHFRTVPSIAAETGIPETWVRCILESSEDVRKAPLCDESGNYLYTLRSRPRTAREILAETRASLAGSSK
;
A
#
# COMPACT_ATOMS: atom_id res chain seq x y z
N MET A 1 22.75 -11.71 45.54
CA MET A 1 21.97 -12.28 44.42
C MET A 1 22.00 -11.22 43.30
N SER A 2 22.96 -11.27 42.37
CA SER A 2 22.86 -11.88 41.02
C SER A 2 21.83 -11.13 40.15
N LYS A 3 22.12 -10.46 39.01
CA LYS A 3 22.97 -10.73 37.82
C LYS A 3 23.04 -9.43 36.96
N SER A 4 24.20 -8.89 36.54
CA SER A 4 24.85 -8.97 35.19
C SER A 4 23.91 -8.67 33.99
N GLY A 5 24.22 -7.85 32.96
CA GLY A 5 25.42 -7.12 32.52
C GLY A 5 25.36 -6.83 30.99
N TRP A 6 26.21 -5.92 30.48
CA TRP A 6 26.85 -5.89 29.13
C TRP A 6 25.95 -5.52 27.91
N LEU A 7 26.29 -4.70 26.89
CA LEU A 7 27.47 -4.05 26.26
C LEU A 7 26.94 -2.79 25.51
N ARG A 8 27.59 -1.62 25.30
CA ARG A 8 28.94 -1.20 24.81
C ARG A 8 29.22 -1.38 23.29
N ASN A 9 29.29 -0.23 22.60
CA ASN A 9 30.08 0.14 21.41
C ASN A 9 29.72 -0.58 20.08
N TYR A 10 29.83 0.01 18.88
CA TYR A 10 31.03 0.57 18.25
C TYR A 10 30.69 1.51 17.08
N PHE A 11 31.16 2.77 17.15
CA PHE A 11 31.53 3.54 15.97
C PHE A 11 32.77 2.90 15.32
N GLY A 12 32.76 2.74 14.00
CA GLY A 12 33.87 2.18 13.21
C GLY A 12 33.96 2.84 11.82
N ARG A 13 35.09 3.50 11.58
CA ARG A 13 35.45 4.47 10.53
C ARG A 13 36.36 3.81 9.47
N ALA A 14 36.14 4.07 8.17
CA ALA A 14 37.12 4.09 7.06
C ALA A 14 36.34 4.10 5.71
N GLY A 15 36.70 4.74 4.59
CA GLY A 15 37.88 5.48 4.16
C GLY A 15 38.03 5.34 2.63
N LYS A 16 38.15 6.47 1.91
CA LYS A 16 38.83 6.70 0.60
C LYS A 16 38.50 5.87 -0.68
N ARG A 17 37.97 6.62 -1.67
CA ARG A 17 38.45 6.91 -3.05
C ARG A 17 38.71 5.80 -4.10
N LEU A 18 38.13 6.08 -5.29
CA LEU A 18 38.55 5.80 -6.69
C LEU A 18 38.41 4.36 -7.20
N ALA A 19 37.54 4.16 -8.21
CA ALA A 19 37.92 3.88 -9.60
C ALA A 19 36.72 3.35 -10.41
N ALA A 20 36.83 3.53 -11.72
CA ALA A 20 35.89 3.18 -12.77
C ALA A 20 35.33 1.75 -12.69
N GLY A 21 34.07 1.61 -13.11
CA GLY A 21 33.40 0.34 -13.30
C GLY A 21 32.06 0.53 -13.98
N THR A 22 32.09 0.70 -15.30
CA THR A 22 30.92 0.53 -16.17
C THR A 22 30.36 -0.88 -15.98
N ALA A 23 29.18 -0.98 -15.38
CA ALA A 23 28.18 -2.02 -15.62
C ALA A 23 26.83 -1.33 -15.37
N ALA A 24 26.15 -0.78 -16.37
CA ALA A 24 25.38 -1.56 -17.34
C ALA A 24 24.70 -2.77 -16.68
N GLY A 25 23.87 -2.48 -15.68
CA GLY A 25 22.93 -3.40 -15.08
C GLY A 25 21.68 -2.60 -14.74
N GLY A 26 20.97 -2.12 -15.75
CA GLY A 26 19.59 -1.70 -15.51
C GLY A 26 18.84 -2.90 -14.95
N PRO A 27 18.00 -2.76 -13.92
CA PRO A 27 17.03 -3.79 -13.60
C PRO A 27 15.97 -3.77 -14.70
N GLY A 28 16.35 -4.25 -15.88
CA GLY A 28 15.41 -4.78 -16.85
C GLY A 28 14.81 -6.04 -16.24
N CYS A 29 13.49 -6.18 -16.44
CA CYS A 29 12.66 -7.34 -16.15
C CYS A 29 11.81 -7.31 -14.85
N GLU A 30 11.16 -6.19 -14.51
CA GLU A 30 10.05 -6.12 -13.52
C GLU A 30 8.68 -6.64 -14.04
N GLY A 31 8.67 -7.57 -15.00
CA GLY A 31 7.43 -8.06 -15.61
C GLY A 31 6.70 -9.14 -14.79
N VAL A 32 7.43 -9.99 -14.08
CA VAL A 32 6.84 -11.09 -13.28
C VAL A 32 6.53 -10.64 -11.85
N SER A 33 7.36 -9.72 -11.34
CA SER A 33 7.24 -9.10 -10.02
C SER A 33 5.94 -8.29 -9.90
N SER A 34 5.61 -7.48 -10.90
CA SER A 34 4.41 -6.63 -10.88
C SER A 34 3.10 -7.44 -10.79
N LYS A 35 2.99 -8.55 -11.53
CA LYS A 35 1.82 -9.42 -11.45
C LYS A 35 1.69 -10.12 -10.08
N ALA A 36 2.80 -10.63 -9.54
CA ALA A 36 2.78 -11.24 -8.20
C ALA A 36 2.39 -10.23 -7.11
N HIS A 37 2.89 -9.01 -7.19
CA HIS A 37 2.49 -7.92 -6.29
C HIS A 37 1.02 -7.53 -6.45
N ASN A 38 0.50 -7.50 -7.69
CA ASN A 38 -0.92 -7.28 -7.95
C ASN A 38 -1.77 -8.36 -7.27
N ASP A 39 -1.42 -9.64 -7.47
CA ASP A 39 -2.17 -10.76 -6.89
C ASP A 39 -2.16 -10.72 -5.36
N LEU A 40 -1.05 -10.32 -4.73
CA LEU A 40 -0.95 -10.13 -3.28
C LEU A 40 -1.83 -8.98 -2.77
N VAL A 41 -1.82 -7.83 -3.45
CA VAL A 41 -2.68 -6.68 -3.09
C VAL A 41 -4.15 -7.04 -3.23
N LEU A 42 -4.53 -7.72 -4.32
CA LEU A 42 -5.91 -8.16 -4.53
C LEU A 42 -6.32 -9.24 -3.52
N ALA A 43 -5.43 -10.17 -3.17
CA ALA A 43 -5.68 -11.16 -2.12
C ALA A 43 -5.89 -10.48 -0.74
N ALA A 44 -5.09 -9.47 -0.42
CA ALA A 44 -5.24 -8.69 0.81
C ALA A 44 -6.57 -7.91 0.85
N LEU A 45 -7.11 -7.49 -0.30
CA LEU A 45 -8.44 -6.90 -0.42
C LEU A 45 -9.57 -7.93 -0.43
N ALA A 46 -9.29 -9.15 -0.89
CA ALA A 46 -10.25 -10.26 -0.94
C ALA A 46 -10.56 -10.84 0.44
N ASP A 47 -9.75 -10.57 1.46
CA ASP A 47 -9.96 -11.02 2.83
C ASP A 47 -11.38 -10.64 3.34
N ALA A 48 -12.16 -11.67 3.67
CA ALA A 48 -13.55 -11.53 4.10
C ALA A 48 -13.69 -10.82 5.45
N ARG A 49 -12.61 -10.71 6.23
CA ARG A 49 -12.62 -10.03 7.53
C ARG A 49 -12.77 -8.51 7.41
N PHE A 50 -12.39 -7.94 6.27
CA PHE A 50 -12.34 -6.49 6.08
C PHE A 50 -13.12 -6.09 4.84
N HIS A 51 -14.20 -5.32 5.00
CA HIS A 51 -14.96 -4.78 3.87
C HIS A 51 -14.18 -3.70 3.09
N PHE A 52 -13.38 -2.91 3.80
CA PHE A 52 -12.57 -1.83 3.28
C PHE A 52 -11.18 -1.89 3.90
N ARG A 53 -10.15 -1.51 3.13
CA ARG A 53 -8.78 -1.43 3.63
C ARG A 53 -8.10 -0.16 3.14
N THR A 54 -7.15 0.33 3.93
CA THR A 54 -6.32 1.50 3.58
C THR A 54 -5.03 1.04 2.93
N VAL A 55 -4.41 1.90 2.13
CA VAL A 55 -3.08 1.68 1.54
C VAL A 55 -2.03 1.28 2.60
N PRO A 56 -1.87 2.01 3.72
CA PRO A 56 -0.88 1.64 4.75
C PRO A 56 -1.14 0.25 5.36
N SER A 57 -2.41 -0.13 5.59
CA SER A 57 -2.73 -1.47 6.10
C SER A 57 -2.37 -2.57 5.10
N ILE A 58 -2.62 -2.36 3.81
CA ILE A 58 -2.26 -3.32 2.76
C ILE A 58 -0.75 -3.43 2.62
N ALA A 59 -0.04 -2.29 2.65
CA ALA A 59 1.42 -2.24 2.60
C ALA A 59 2.07 -2.98 3.78
N ALA A 60 1.56 -2.77 5.00
CA ALA A 60 2.05 -3.44 6.20
C ALA A 60 1.84 -4.96 6.16
N GLU A 61 0.74 -5.43 5.57
CA GLU A 61 0.42 -6.86 5.47
C GLU A 61 1.19 -7.56 4.35
N THR A 62 1.32 -6.92 3.20
CA THR A 62 1.97 -7.51 2.01
C THR A 62 3.48 -7.29 1.98
N GLY A 63 4.01 -6.35 2.77
CA GLY A 63 5.40 -5.91 2.72
C GLY A 63 5.75 -5.06 1.48
N ILE A 64 4.75 -4.69 0.68
CA ILE A 64 4.91 -3.88 -0.54
C ILE A 64 4.94 -2.40 -0.15
N PRO A 65 5.82 -1.58 -0.75
CA PRO A 65 5.82 -0.15 -0.47
C PRO A 65 4.49 0.51 -0.83
N GLU A 66 4.05 1.44 0.01
CA GLU A 66 2.75 2.13 -0.15
C GLU A 66 2.57 2.80 -1.51
N THR A 67 3.67 3.33 -2.08
CA THR A 67 3.66 3.95 -3.42
C THR A 67 3.25 2.94 -4.48
N TRP A 68 3.79 1.73 -4.43
CA TRP A 68 3.45 0.65 -5.34
C TRP A 68 2.04 0.15 -5.11
N VAL A 69 1.64 -0.05 -3.84
CA VAL A 69 0.26 -0.44 -3.50
C VAL A 69 -0.73 0.59 -4.06
N ARG A 70 -0.47 1.89 -3.89
CA ARG A 70 -1.30 2.95 -4.46
C ARG A 70 -1.37 2.86 -5.98
N CYS A 71 -0.24 2.74 -6.67
CA CYS A 71 -0.21 2.59 -8.13
C CYS A 71 -1.02 1.37 -8.60
N ILE A 72 -0.92 0.23 -7.90
CA ILE A 72 -1.66 -0.99 -8.20
C ILE A 72 -3.17 -0.76 -8.01
N LEU A 73 -3.58 -0.16 -6.88
CA LEU A 73 -4.98 0.09 -6.57
C LEU A 73 -5.63 1.10 -7.51
N GLU A 74 -4.88 2.12 -7.95
CA GLU A 74 -5.37 3.16 -8.85
C GLU A 74 -5.39 2.71 -10.32
N SER A 75 -4.54 1.73 -10.70
CA SER A 75 -4.51 1.17 -12.05
C SER A 75 -5.41 -0.05 -12.24
N SER A 76 -5.85 -0.69 -11.15
CA SER A 76 -6.71 -1.87 -11.21
C SER A 76 -8.18 -1.51 -11.43
N GLU A 77 -8.80 -2.08 -12.46
CA GLU A 77 -10.24 -1.90 -12.74
C GLU A 77 -11.16 -2.67 -11.77
N ASP A 78 -10.60 -3.67 -11.09
CA ASP A 78 -11.27 -4.54 -10.13
C ASP A 78 -11.35 -3.93 -8.73
N VAL A 79 -10.71 -2.79 -8.51
CA VAL A 79 -10.69 -2.08 -7.23
C VAL A 79 -11.51 -0.80 -7.37
N ARG A 80 -12.32 -0.50 -6.35
CA ARG A 80 -13.01 0.79 -6.24
C ARG A 80 -12.54 1.54 -5.01
N LYS A 81 -12.38 2.85 -5.18
CA LYS A 81 -12.14 3.80 -4.09
C LYS A 81 -13.47 4.19 -3.48
N ALA A 82 -13.63 4.01 -2.17
CA ALA A 82 -14.80 4.48 -1.48
C ALA A 82 -14.74 6.01 -1.31
N PRO A 83 -15.88 6.72 -1.37
CA PRO A 83 -15.95 8.14 -1.04
C PRO A 83 -15.79 8.42 0.47
N LEU A 84 -15.64 7.36 1.26
CA LEU A 84 -15.44 7.41 2.70
C LEU A 84 -13.94 7.36 3.00
N CYS A 85 -13.50 8.23 3.91
CA CYS A 85 -12.17 8.16 4.50
C CYS A 85 -12.25 7.52 5.88
N ASP A 86 -11.13 6.93 6.30
CA ASP A 86 -10.91 6.51 7.68
C ASP A 86 -10.84 7.72 8.63
N GLU A 87 -10.88 7.48 9.94
CA GLU A 87 -10.75 8.51 10.99
C GLU A 87 -9.46 9.34 10.85
N SER A 88 -8.41 8.72 10.28
CA SER A 88 -7.14 9.37 9.98
C SER A 88 -7.12 10.14 8.65
N GLY A 89 -8.24 10.19 7.92
CA GLY A 89 -8.35 10.84 6.60
C GLY A 89 -7.83 9.99 5.44
N ASN A 90 -7.49 8.72 5.67
CA ASN A 90 -6.98 7.83 4.63
C ASN A 90 -8.11 7.32 3.73
N TYR A 91 -7.84 7.24 2.42
CA TYR A 91 -8.78 6.67 1.47
C TYR A 91 -8.95 5.16 1.68
N LEU A 92 -10.20 4.73 1.58
CA LEU A 92 -10.59 3.33 1.69
C LEU A 92 -10.75 2.70 0.31
N TYR A 93 -10.22 1.50 0.16
CA TYR A 93 -10.26 0.71 -1.07
C TYR A 93 -10.98 -0.61 -0.81
N THR A 94 -11.73 -1.08 -1.80
CA THR A 94 -12.44 -2.38 -1.76
C THR A 94 -12.54 -2.98 -3.16
N LEU A 95 -12.81 -4.27 -3.25
CA LEU A 95 -13.04 -4.94 -4.53
C LEU A 95 -14.38 -4.52 -5.14
N ARG A 96 -14.38 -4.29 -6.45
CA ARG A 96 -15.56 -3.93 -7.23
C ARG A 96 -16.60 -5.04 -7.28
N SER A 97 -16.15 -6.30 -7.20
CA SER A 97 -17.00 -7.50 -7.14
C SER A 97 -17.86 -7.59 -5.88
N ARG A 98 -17.55 -6.82 -4.82
CA ARG A 98 -18.31 -6.85 -3.57
C ARG A 98 -19.61 -6.05 -3.68
N PRO A 99 -20.72 -6.56 -3.12
CA PRO A 99 -21.99 -5.86 -3.14
C PRO A 99 -21.84 -4.48 -2.51
N ARG A 100 -22.43 -3.46 -3.14
CA ARG A 100 -22.46 -2.11 -2.57
C ARG A 100 -23.32 -2.15 -1.31
N THR A 101 -22.75 -1.69 -0.20
CA THR A 101 -23.48 -1.52 1.05
C THR A 101 -24.36 -0.26 0.97
N ALA A 102 -25.51 -0.26 1.65
CA ALA A 102 -26.41 0.89 1.65
C ALA A 102 -25.73 2.20 2.09
N ARG A 103 -24.73 2.11 2.96
CA ARG A 103 -23.93 3.26 3.42
C ARG A 103 -23.07 3.87 2.32
N GLU A 104 -22.53 3.06 1.40
CA GLU A 104 -21.81 3.56 0.22
C GLU A 104 -22.76 4.31 -0.72
N ILE A 105 -23.94 3.74 -0.97
CA ILE A 105 -24.96 4.35 -1.85
C ILE A 105 -25.41 5.71 -1.29
N LEU A 106 -25.64 5.80 0.03
CA LEU A 106 -25.98 7.05 0.71
C LEU A 106 -24.83 8.07 0.69
N ALA A 107 -23.58 7.62 0.82
CA ALA A 107 -22.42 8.51 0.76
C ALA A 107 -22.19 9.05 -0.66
N GLU A 108 -22.31 8.20 -1.67
CA GLU A 108 -22.20 8.55 -3.10
C GLU A 108 -23.29 9.56 -3.49
N THR A 109 -24.55 9.27 -3.15
CA THR A 109 -25.67 10.19 -3.40
C THR A 109 -25.50 11.53 -2.71
N ARG A 110 -25.01 11.55 -1.46
CA ARG A 110 -24.70 12.80 -0.74
C ARG A 110 -23.58 13.58 -1.42
N ALA A 111 -22.52 12.92 -1.87
CA ALA A 111 -21.42 13.57 -2.60
C ALA A 111 -21.91 14.16 -3.94
N SER A 112 -22.72 13.42 -4.69
CA SER A 112 -23.34 13.90 -5.94
C SER A 112 -24.26 15.10 -5.71
N LEU A 113 -25.08 15.09 -4.65
CA LEU A 113 -25.97 16.21 -4.30
C LEU A 113 -25.19 17.44 -3.82
N ALA A 114 -24.14 17.24 -3.02
CA ALA A 114 -23.28 18.34 -2.54
C ALA A 114 -22.50 19.03 -3.68
N GLY A 115 -22.21 18.32 -4.77
CA GLY A 115 -21.63 18.88 -5.99
C GLY A 115 -22.64 19.56 -6.94
N SER A 116 -23.94 19.52 -6.64
CA SER A 116 -25.02 20.01 -7.52
C SER A 116 -25.56 21.39 -7.12
N SER A 117 -24.84 22.16 -6.31
CA SER A 117 -25.12 23.59 -6.11
C SER A 117 -24.15 24.39 -6.98
N LYS A 118 -24.57 24.66 -8.22
CA LYS A 118 -23.93 25.63 -9.12
C LYS A 118 -24.83 26.85 -9.23
#